data_AF-A0A024QIQ3-F1
#
_entry.id   AF-A0A024QIQ3-F1
#
_cell.length_a   1.000
_cell.length_b   1.000
_cell.length_c   1.000
_cell.angle_alpha   90.00
_cell.angle_beta   90.00
_cell.angle_gamma   90.00
#
_symmetry.space_group_name_H-M   'P 1'
#
loop_
_entity.id
_entity.type
_entity.pdbx_description
1 polymer ?
#
loop_
_entity_poly.entity_id
_entity_poly.type
_entity_poly.pdbx_seq_one_letter_code
_entity_poly.pdbx_strand_id
1 'polypeptide(L)'
;MDKWLSISQLSEVTGIPETTVRRYTNKFINYFRFEKRSRGKKFHPDSVEVLNRIAALYADDYEAIEIENALAKDFPIGVGEEKEETTKQPPVKSIEQQFNEFKEQQERFNRELLNQMQEQQDYIKNSLDKRDKALMNTVNEMQETRKLLAASQEKEEANKKRWWRFWKKKHK
;
A
#
# COMPACT_ATOMS: atom_id res chain seq x y z
N MET A 1 -44.61 -2.44 -29.65
CA MET A 1 -44.90 -3.31 -28.49
C MET A 1 -43.59 -3.98 -28.11
N ASP A 2 -42.83 -3.39 -27.19
CA ASP A 2 -41.53 -3.91 -26.81
C ASP A 2 -41.70 -5.20 -26.02
N LYS A 3 -41.29 -6.31 -26.63
CA LYS A 3 -41.41 -7.64 -26.06
C LYS A 3 -40.27 -7.83 -25.07
N TRP A 4 -40.59 -7.74 -23.78
CA TRP A 4 -39.64 -8.01 -22.69
C TRP A 4 -39.08 -9.44 -22.79
N LEU A 5 -37.75 -9.54 -22.80
CA LEU A 5 -37.01 -10.79 -23.05
C LEU A 5 -36.57 -11.44 -21.74
N SER A 6 -36.64 -12.77 -21.67
CA SER A 6 -36.04 -13.54 -20.58
C SER A 6 -34.54 -13.77 -20.82
N ILE A 7 -33.80 -14.23 -19.81
CA ILE A 7 -32.36 -14.55 -19.93
C ILE A 7 -32.10 -15.58 -21.05
N SER A 8 -32.95 -16.60 -21.18
CA SER A 8 -32.87 -17.60 -22.25
C SER A 8 -33.06 -16.96 -23.64
N GLN A 9 -34.01 -16.03 -23.78
CA GLN A 9 -34.22 -15.32 -25.03
C GLN A 9 -33.09 -14.34 -25.35
N LEU A 10 -32.51 -13.68 -24.34
CA LEU A 10 -31.33 -12.84 -24.53
C LEU A 10 -30.13 -13.66 -25.02
N SER A 11 -29.95 -14.87 -24.48
CA SER A 11 -28.90 -15.80 -24.93
C SER A 11 -29.08 -16.20 -26.40
N GLU A 12 -30.31 -16.54 -26.81
CA GLU A 12 -30.62 -16.88 -28.20
C GLU A 12 -30.40 -15.71 -29.16
N VAL A 13 -30.77 -14.49 -28.77
CA VAL A 13 -30.68 -13.30 -29.63
C VAL A 13 -29.24 -12.77 -29.72
N THR A 14 -28.47 -12.83 -28.64
CA THR A 14 -27.08 -12.32 -28.60
C THR A 14 -26.05 -13.37 -29.00
N GLY A 15 -26.41 -14.66 -29.02
CA GLY A 15 -25.45 -15.76 -29.20
C GLY A 15 -24.50 -15.96 -28.02
N ILE A 16 -24.70 -15.24 -26.90
CA ILE A 16 -23.88 -15.34 -25.69
C ILE A 16 -24.45 -16.46 -24.80
N PRO A 17 -23.62 -17.35 -24.21
CA PRO A 17 -24.10 -18.40 -23.30
C PRO A 17 -24.91 -17.86 -22.13
N GLU A 18 -25.97 -18.58 -21.72
CA GLU A 18 -26.89 -18.15 -20.66
C GLU A 18 -26.17 -17.82 -19.34
N THR A 19 -25.13 -18.59 -19.00
CA THR A 19 -24.27 -18.36 -17.83
C THR A 19 -23.57 -17.00 -17.89
N THR A 20 -23.11 -16.61 -19.07
CA THR A 20 -22.41 -15.34 -19.31
C THR A 20 -23.38 -14.16 -19.32
N VAL A 21 -24.56 -14.32 -19.94
CA VAL A 21 -25.64 -13.33 -19.87
C VAL A 21 -26.04 -13.09 -18.40
N ARG A 22 -26.22 -14.15 -17.62
CA ARG A 22 -26.52 -14.06 -16.19
C ARG A 22 -25.41 -13.36 -15.40
N ARG A 23 -24.14 -13.64 -15.72
CA ARG A 23 -22.99 -12.95 -15.13
C ARG A 23 -23.02 -11.45 -15.43
N TYR A 24 -23.22 -11.06 -16.69
CA TYR A 24 -23.20 -9.65 -17.11
C TYR A 24 -24.38 -8.86 -16.56
N THR A 25 -25.59 -9.42 -16.62
CA THR A 25 -26.80 -8.79 -16.06
C THR A 25 -26.71 -8.56 -14.55
N ASN A 26 -26.10 -9.48 -13.80
CA ASN A 26 -25.89 -9.28 -12.36
C ASN A 26 -24.78 -8.27 -12.06
N LYS A 27 -23.69 -8.29 -12.82
CA LYS A 27 -22.53 -7.42 -12.60
C LYS A 27 -22.80 -5.96 -12.97
N PHE A 28 -23.52 -5.74 -14.07
CA PHE A 28 -23.82 -4.41 -14.63
C PHE A 28 -25.32 -4.09 -14.51
N ILE A 29 -25.97 -4.52 -13.42
CA ILE A 29 -27.42 -4.42 -13.22
C ILE A 29 -27.98 -3.01 -13.40
N ASN A 30 -27.19 -1.98 -13.09
CA ASN A 30 -27.59 -0.58 -13.19
C ASN A 30 -27.83 -0.11 -14.63
N TYR A 31 -27.30 -0.82 -15.62
CA TYR A 31 -27.45 -0.51 -17.05
C TYR A 31 -28.58 -1.30 -17.70
N PHE A 32 -29.23 -2.21 -16.95
CA PHE A 32 -30.30 -3.05 -17.45
C PHE A 32 -31.65 -2.63 -16.88
N ARG A 33 -32.64 -2.44 -17.75
CA ARG A 33 -34.05 -2.27 -17.36
C ARG A 33 -34.69 -3.64 -17.21
N PHE A 34 -35.18 -3.96 -16.01
CA PHE A 34 -35.81 -5.26 -15.74
C PHE A 34 -37.12 -5.14 -14.94
N GLU A 35 -38.07 -6.03 -15.24
CA GLU A 35 -39.36 -6.15 -14.57
C GLU A 35 -39.43 -7.53 -13.92
N LYS A 36 -39.85 -7.58 -12.65
CA LYS A 36 -40.10 -8.84 -11.94
C LYS A 36 -41.47 -9.35 -12.37
N ARG A 37 -41.53 -10.46 -13.10
CA ARG A 37 -42.78 -11.20 -13.33
C ARG A 37 -42.77 -12.53 -12.57
N SER A 38 -43.93 -13.16 -12.46
CA SER A 38 -44.15 -14.42 -11.72
C SER A 38 -43.22 -15.59 -12.08
N ARG A 39 -42.53 -15.55 -13.23
CA ARG A 39 -41.58 -16.59 -13.69
C ARG A 39 -40.11 -16.12 -13.76
N GLY A 40 -39.78 -14.98 -13.15
CA GLY A 40 -38.42 -14.42 -13.12
C GLY A 40 -38.30 -13.00 -13.67
N LYS A 41 -37.06 -12.49 -13.71
CA LYS A 41 -36.75 -11.17 -14.27
C LYS A 41 -36.84 -11.20 -15.80
N LYS A 42 -37.56 -10.24 -16.38
CA LYS A 42 -37.50 -9.95 -17.82
C LYS A 42 -36.80 -8.63 -18.06
N PHE A 43 -36.11 -8.53 -19.17
CA PHE A 43 -35.25 -7.42 -19.54
C PHE A 43 -35.82 -6.70 -20.76
N HIS A 44 -35.62 -5.38 -20.82
CA HIS A 44 -36.01 -4.57 -21.97
C HIS A 44 -35.19 -4.97 -23.21
N PRO A 45 -35.73 -4.89 -24.45
CA PRO A 45 -34.99 -5.18 -25.68
C PRO A 45 -33.63 -4.50 -25.81
N ASP A 46 -33.48 -3.27 -25.31
CA ASP A 46 -32.20 -2.52 -25.29
C ASP A 46 -31.08 -3.26 -24.57
N SER A 47 -31.42 -4.22 -23.69
CA SER A 47 -30.45 -5.07 -23.00
C SER A 47 -29.61 -5.90 -23.95
N VAL A 48 -30.11 -6.19 -25.16
CA VAL A 48 -29.36 -6.89 -26.21
C VAL A 48 -28.15 -6.05 -26.65
N GLU A 49 -28.34 -4.74 -26.82
CA GLU A 49 -27.28 -3.82 -27.23
C GLU A 49 -26.21 -3.68 -26.15
N VAL A 50 -26.65 -3.53 -24.89
CA VAL A 50 -25.75 -3.47 -23.72
C VAL A 50 -24.94 -4.77 -23.57
N LEU A 51 -25.56 -5.94 -23.74
CA LEU A 51 -24.87 -7.23 -23.68
C LEU A 51 -23.83 -7.40 -24.78
N ASN A 52 -24.16 -7.02 -26.02
CA ASN A 52 -23.22 -7.07 -27.13
C ASN A 52 -22.05 -6.11 -26.92
N ARG A 53 -22.31 -4.92 -26.37
CA ARG A 53 -21.26 -3.96 -26.02
C ARG A 53 -20.32 -4.51 -24.94
N ILE A 54 -20.88 -5.11 -23.88
CA ILE A 54 -20.09 -5.76 -22.82
C ILE A 54 -19.24 -6.90 -23.39
N ALA A 55 -19.82 -7.73 -24.28
CA ALA A 55 -19.10 -8.83 -24.91
C ALA A 55 -17.93 -8.34 -25.77
N ALA A 56 -18.12 -7.27 -26.54
CA ALA A 56 -17.06 -6.67 -27.34
C ALA A 56 -15.92 -6.13 -26.44
N LEU A 57 -16.25 -5.41 -25.37
CA LEU A 57 -15.23 -4.87 -24.47
C LEU A 57 -14.45 -5.97 -23.73
N TYR A 58 -15.11 -7.08 -23.38
CA TYR A 58 -14.41 -8.26 -22.85
C TYR A 58 -13.54 -8.98 -23.87
N ALA A 59 -13.84 -8.88 -25.17
CA ALA A 59 -12.98 -9.40 -26.23
C ALA A 59 -11.74 -8.52 -26.45
N ASP A 60 -11.86 -7.21 -26.16
CA ASP A 60 -10.78 -6.23 -26.25
C ASP A 60 -9.92 -6.14 -24.95
N ASP A 61 -9.97 -7.16 -24.09
CA ASP A 61 -9.21 -7.27 -22.82
C ASP A 61 -9.45 -6.15 -21.78
N TYR A 62 -10.57 -5.42 -21.87
CA TYR A 62 -10.90 -4.40 -20.87
C TYR A 62 -11.25 -4.99 -19.50
N GLU A 63 -10.82 -4.30 -18.44
CA GLU A 63 -11.18 -4.66 -17.08
C GLU A 63 -12.60 -4.22 -16.72
N ALA A 64 -13.16 -4.82 -15.67
CA ALA A 64 -14.53 -4.56 -15.22
C ALA A 64 -14.85 -3.08 -14.99
N ILE A 65 -13.88 -2.33 -14.45
CA ILE A 65 -14.01 -0.90 -14.14
C ILE A 65 -14.01 -0.07 -15.42
N GLU A 66 -13.17 -0.42 -16.38
CA GLU A 66 -13.08 0.26 -17.67
C GLU A 66 -14.33 0.01 -18.51
N ILE A 67 -14.87 -1.21 -18.46
CA ILE A 67 -16.15 -1.58 -19.06
C ILE A 67 -17.27 -0.73 -18.45
N GLU A 68 -17.30 -0.59 -17.13
CA GLU A 68 -18.31 0.23 -16.45
C GLU A 68 -18.24 1.71 -16.88
N ASN A 69 -17.04 2.27 -16.99
CA ASN A 69 -16.84 3.64 -17.48
C ASN A 69 -17.26 3.80 -18.96
N ALA A 70 -16.97 2.82 -19.80
CA ALA A 70 -17.40 2.81 -21.20
C ALA A 70 -18.94 2.73 -21.31
N LEU A 71 -19.59 1.88 -20.52
CA LEU A 71 -21.04 1.78 -20.46
C LEU A 71 -21.70 3.05 -19.94
N ALA A 72 -21.11 3.71 -18.94
CA ALA A 72 -21.61 4.99 -18.43
C ALA A 72 -21.59 6.11 -19.49
N LYS A 73 -20.61 6.05 -20.40
CA LYS A 73 -20.48 7.01 -21.51
C LYS A 73 -21.43 6.69 -22.67
N ASP A 74 -21.57 5.41 -23.00
CA ASP A 74 -22.36 4.95 -24.15
C ASP A 74 -23.87 4.88 -23.84
N PHE A 75 -24.22 4.54 -22.60
CA PHE A 75 -25.60 4.43 -22.11
C PHE A 75 -25.80 5.30 -20.87
N PRO A 76 -26.00 6.62 -21.02
CA PRO A 76 -26.30 7.49 -19.90
C PRO A 76 -27.55 6.98 -19.20
N ILE A 77 -27.44 6.71 -17.89
CA ILE A 77 -28.47 6.07 -17.07
C ILE A 77 -29.73 6.95 -17.08
N GLY A 78 -30.64 6.64 -18.00
CA GLY A 78 -31.98 7.22 -18.02
C GLY A 78 -32.78 6.59 -16.88
N VAL A 79 -32.90 7.33 -15.79
CA VAL A 79 -33.77 7.06 -14.64
C VAL A 79 -35.12 6.54 -15.12
N GLY A 80 -35.34 5.25 -14.93
CA GLY A 80 -36.64 4.60 -15.01
C GLY A 80 -36.93 4.03 -13.64
N GLU A 81 -37.81 4.71 -12.91
CA GLU A 81 -38.53 4.27 -11.70
C GLU A 81 -38.87 2.76 -11.83
N GLU A 82 -38.63 1.90 -10.86
CA GLU A 82 -39.32 1.81 -9.58
C GLU A 82 -38.39 1.14 -8.54
N LYS A 83 -38.12 1.84 -7.44
CA LYS A 83 -37.55 1.26 -6.21
C LYS A 83 -38.58 1.35 -5.10
N GLU A 84 -39.42 0.33 -5.00
CA GLU A 84 -40.21 -0.01 -3.82
C GLU A 84 -40.04 -1.53 -3.63
N GLU A 85 -39.63 -2.10 -2.50
CA GLU A 85 -39.74 -1.69 -1.11
C GLU A 85 -38.75 -2.47 -0.20
N THR A 86 -38.41 -1.80 0.91
CA THR A 86 -38.15 -2.31 2.28
C THR A 86 -37.04 -3.35 2.55
N THR A 87 -35.92 -2.85 3.05
CA THR A 87 -35.21 -3.48 4.18
C THR A 87 -34.65 -2.35 5.04
N LYS A 88 -35.01 -2.31 6.33
CA LYS A 88 -34.50 -1.33 7.30
C LYS A 88 -32.99 -1.51 7.43
N GLN A 89 -32.22 -0.76 6.65
CA GLN A 89 -30.77 -0.65 6.81
C GLN A 89 -30.48 0.48 7.81
N PRO A 90 -29.49 0.34 8.70
CA PRO A 90 -29.00 1.45 9.50
C PRO A 90 -28.59 2.60 8.58
N PRO A 91 -28.57 3.87 9.04
CA PRO A 91 -28.24 5.02 8.19
C PRO A 91 -26.90 4.75 7.51
N VAL A 92 -26.96 4.50 6.21
CA VAL A 92 -25.77 4.29 5.39
C VAL A 92 -25.06 5.64 5.43
N LYS A 93 -23.94 5.70 6.17
CA LYS A 93 -23.08 6.90 6.19
C LYS A 93 -22.85 7.30 4.74
N SER A 94 -23.07 8.56 4.41
CA SER A 94 -22.88 9.02 3.04
C SER A 94 -21.45 8.70 2.59
N ILE A 95 -21.26 8.50 1.29
CA ILE A 95 -19.92 8.21 0.74
C ILE A 95 -18.93 9.30 1.17
N GLU A 96 -19.37 10.57 1.26
CA GLU A 96 -18.62 11.68 1.86
C GLU A 96 -18.13 11.40 3.29
N GLN A 97 -19.00 10.90 4.17
CA GLN A 97 -18.65 10.63 5.56
C GLN A 97 -17.64 9.50 5.68
N GLN A 98 -17.81 8.44 4.88
CA GLN A 98 -16.86 7.33 4.84
C GLN A 98 -15.50 7.78 4.29
N PHE A 99 -15.49 8.64 3.27
CA PHE A 99 -14.27 9.19 2.70
C PHE A 99 -13.53 10.09 3.70
N ASN A 100 -14.26 10.95 4.42
CA ASN A 100 -13.66 11.80 5.45
C ASN A 100 -13.11 10.99 6.63
N GLU A 101 -13.84 9.98 7.10
CA GLU A 101 -13.37 9.08 8.17
C GLU A 101 -12.11 8.32 7.74
N PHE A 102 -12.08 7.81 6.51
CA PHE A 102 -10.89 7.16 5.95
C PHE A 102 -9.70 8.11 5.85
N LYS A 103 -9.94 9.34 5.35
CA LYS A 103 -8.91 10.37 5.25
C LYS A 103 -8.32 10.72 6.61
N GLU A 104 -9.16 10.90 7.63
CA GLU A 104 -8.70 11.17 9.00
C GLU A 104 -7.87 10.00 9.57
N GLN A 105 -8.31 8.76 9.33
CA GLN A 105 -7.54 7.57 9.74
C GLN A 105 -6.19 7.50 9.04
N GLN A 106 -6.15 7.76 7.73
CA GLN A 106 -4.92 7.78 6.95
C GLN A 106 -3.96 8.89 7.42
N GLU A 107 -4.47 10.08 7.71
CA GLU A 107 -3.66 11.17 8.26
C GLU A 107 -3.10 10.84 9.65
N ARG A 108 -3.89 10.20 10.52
CA ARG A 108 -3.40 9.74 11.83
C ARG A 108 -2.30 8.70 11.67
N PHE A 109 -2.53 7.71 10.82
CA PHE A 109 -1.53 6.68 10.53
C PHE A 109 -0.23 7.28 9.98
N ASN A 110 -0.33 8.21 9.03
CA ASN A 110 0.83 8.91 8.48
C ASN A 110 1.59 9.69 9.56
N ARG A 111 0.88 10.37 10.48
CA ARG A 111 1.50 11.09 11.61
C ARG A 111 2.23 10.13 12.55
N GLU A 112 1.62 9.00 12.91
CA GLU A 112 2.26 7.98 13.76
C GLU A 112 3.50 7.38 13.10
N LEU A 113 3.43 7.07 11.80
CA LEU A 113 4.56 6.55 11.03
C LEU A 113 5.73 7.55 11.00
N LEU A 114 5.45 8.83 10.73
CA LEU A 114 6.47 9.88 10.74
C LEU A 114 7.11 10.04 12.13
N ASN A 115 6.31 9.99 13.19
CA ASN A 115 6.83 10.05 14.56
C ASN A 115 7.76 8.87 14.86
N GLN A 116 7.38 7.64 14.50
CA GLN A 116 8.23 6.46 14.68
C GLN A 116 9.54 6.56 13.88
N MET A 117 9.49 7.07 12.64
CA MET A 117 10.70 7.29 11.85
C MET A 117 11.63 8.32 12.51
N GLN A 118 11.07 9.40 13.03
CA GLN A 118 11.85 10.43 13.73
C GLN A 118 12.51 9.87 14.99
N GLU A 119 11.77 9.11 15.80
CA GLU A 119 12.31 8.46 17.00
C GLU A 119 13.45 7.48 16.68
N GLN A 120 13.30 6.68 15.62
CA GLN A 120 14.37 5.79 15.16
C GLN A 120 15.60 6.56 14.70
N GLN A 121 15.41 7.66 13.97
CA GLN A 121 16.52 8.46 13.48
C GLN A 121 17.29 9.12 14.63
N ASP A 122 16.59 9.62 15.64
CA ASP A 122 17.19 10.19 16.85
C ASP A 122 17.93 9.11 17.65
N TYR A 123 17.36 7.92 17.79
CA TYR A 123 18.03 6.79 18.44
C TYR A 123 19.32 6.40 17.72
N ILE A 124 19.28 6.25 16.39
CA ILE A 124 20.45 5.90 15.58
C ILE A 124 21.55 6.94 15.75
N LYS A 125 21.21 8.23 15.60
CA LYS A 125 22.15 9.33 15.76
C LYS A 125 22.79 9.34 17.15
N ASN A 126 21.98 9.23 18.20
CA ASN A 126 22.48 9.20 19.58
C ASN A 126 23.37 7.97 19.85
N SER A 127 23.04 6.81 19.26
CA SER A 127 23.84 5.59 19.39
C SER A 127 25.18 5.69 18.66
N LEU A 128 25.23 6.37 17.51
CA LEU A 128 26.44 6.63 16.76
C LEU A 128 27.35 7.60 17.51
N ASP A 129 26.82 8.74 17.97
CA ASP A 129 27.58 9.73 18.73
C ASP A 129 28.18 9.12 20.01
N LYS A 130 27.45 8.25 20.70
CA LYS A 130 27.96 7.55 21.88
C LYS A 130 29.11 6.59 21.53
N ARG A 131 28.98 5.83 20.45
CA ARG A 131 30.03 4.92 19.97
C ARG A 131 31.26 5.67 19.53
N ASP A 132 31.11 6.76 18.79
CA ASP A 132 32.23 7.58 18.32
C ASP A 132 32.99 8.21 19.48
N LYS A 133 32.28 8.72 20.49
CA LYS A 133 32.91 9.21 21.74
C LYS A 133 33.67 8.11 22.46
N ALA A 134 33.07 6.93 22.60
CA ALA A 134 33.73 5.79 23.25
C ALA A 134 34.99 5.39 22.48
N LEU A 135 34.92 5.28 21.15
CA LEU A 135 36.05 4.96 20.29
C LEU A 135 37.16 6.01 20.44
N MET A 136 36.85 7.30 20.40
CA MET A 136 37.85 8.36 20.59
C MET A 136 38.53 8.28 21.96
N ASN A 137 37.78 8.00 23.03
CA ASN A 137 38.36 7.81 24.35
C ASN A 137 39.31 6.61 24.38
N THR A 138 38.91 5.46 23.82
CA THR A 138 39.81 4.29 23.76
C THR A 138 41.07 4.55 22.94
N VAL A 139 40.96 5.30 21.83
CA VAL A 139 42.13 5.68 21.02
C VAL A 139 43.07 6.58 21.80
N ASN A 140 42.54 7.56 22.54
CA ASN A 140 43.34 8.44 23.40
C ASN A 140 44.06 7.65 24.51
N GLU A 141 43.35 6.79 25.22
CA GLU A 141 43.94 5.92 26.25
C GLU A 141 45.04 5.01 25.68
N MET A 142 44.82 4.43 24.49
CA MET A 142 45.84 3.65 23.79
C MET A 142 47.08 4.49 23.42
N GLN A 143 46.90 5.76 23.05
CA GLN A 143 48.02 6.65 22.75
C GLN A 143 48.80 7.03 24.02
N GLU A 144 48.10 7.32 25.11
CA GLU A 144 48.71 7.65 26.40
C GLU A 144 49.51 6.48 26.96
N THR A 145 48.93 5.27 26.92
CA THR A 145 49.63 4.04 27.33
C THR A 145 50.87 3.79 26.49
N ARG A 146 50.80 3.96 25.15
CA ARG A 146 51.98 3.88 24.27
C ARG A 146 53.06 4.90 24.64
N LYS A 147 52.68 6.15 24.94
CA LYS A 147 53.62 7.20 25.38
C LYS A 147 54.28 6.85 26.70
N LEU A 148 53.53 6.35 27.68
CA LEU A 148 54.06 5.95 28.99
C LEU A 148 55.03 4.78 28.88
N LEU A 149 54.72 3.78 28.05
CA LEU A 149 55.62 2.65 27.79
C LEU A 149 56.92 3.10 27.11
N ALA A 150 56.84 3.95 26.09
CA ALA A 150 58.01 4.51 25.42
C ALA A 150 58.90 5.31 26.39
N ALA A 151 58.30 6.21 27.20
CA ALA A 151 59.02 6.99 28.19
C ALA A 151 59.65 6.11 29.30
N SER A 152 59.00 5.01 29.66
CA SER A 152 59.53 4.06 30.65
C SER A 152 60.72 3.29 30.08
N GLN A 153 60.64 2.83 28.83
CA GLN A 153 61.74 2.17 28.12
C GLN A 153 62.95 3.10 27.98
N GLU A 154 62.75 4.36 27.58
CA GLU A 154 63.82 5.36 27.49
C GLU A 154 64.52 5.60 28.83
N LYS A 155 63.75 5.70 29.94
CA LYS A 155 64.31 5.83 31.29
C LYS A 155 65.11 4.61 31.71
N GLU A 156 64.61 3.40 31.44
CA GLU A 156 65.34 2.17 31.71
C GLU A 156 66.66 2.10 30.93
N GLU A 157 66.64 2.42 29.64
CA GLU A 157 67.85 2.47 28.82
C GLU A 157 68.85 3.52 29.33
N ALA A 158 68.38 4.71 29.69
CA ALA A 158 69.23 5.77 30.24
C ALA A 158 69.88 5.33 31.57
N ASN A 159 69.12 4.65 32.43
CA ASN A 159 69.63 4.10 33.69
C ASN A 159 70.66 2.98 33.45
N LYS A 160 70.39 2.05 32.53
CA LYS A 160 71.36 1.01 32.13
C LYS A 160 72.65 1.63 31.61
N LYS A 161 72.57 2.66 30.74
CA LYS A 161 73.74 3.41 30.23
C LYS A 161 74.52 4.12 31.35
N ARG A 162 73.84 4.75 32.32
CA ARG A 162 74.49 5.35 33.50
C ARG A 162 75.20 4.31 34.35
N TRP A 163 74.57 3.18 34.64
CA TRP A 163 75.14 2.10 35.45
C TRP A 163 76.39 1.49 34.78
N TRP A 164 76.33 1.25 33.48
CA TRP A 164 77.48 0.80 32.68
C TRP A 164 78.66 1.78 32.75
N ARG A 165 78.42 3.10 32.62
CA ARG A 165 79.46 4.13 32.73
C ARG A 165 80.08 4.19 34.12
N PHE A 166 79.29 3.98 35.17
CA PHE A 166 79.77 3.92 36.55
C PHE A 166 80.73 2.74 36.77
N TRP A 167 80.33 1.53 36.34
CA TRP A 167 81.18 0.34 36.43
C TRP A 167 82.50 0.49 35.67
N LYS A 168 82.47 1.07 34.46
CA LYS A 168 83.67 1.31 33.66
C LYS A 168 84.67 2.24 34.33
N LYS A 169 84.22 3.19 35.15
CA LYS A 169 85.09 4.10 35.91
C LYS A 169 85.71 3.45 37.15
N LYS A 170 85.11 2.39 37.68
CA LYS A 170 85.56 1.74 38.93
C LYS A 170 86.68 0.71 38.72
N HIS A 171 86.90 0.29 37.48
CA HIS A 171 87.93 -0.69 37.06
C HIS A 171 89.10 -0.05 36.29
N LYS A 172 89.36 1.23 36.54
CA LYS A 172 90.47 2.00 35.96
C LYS A 172 91.20 2.69 37.09
#